data_AF-A0A2E6W8E8-F1
#
_entry.id   AF-A0A2E6W8E8-F1
#
_cell.length_a   1.000
_cell.length_b   1.000
_cell.length_c   1.000
_cell.angle_alpha   90.00
_cell.angle_beta   90.00
_cell.angle_gamma   90.00
#
_symmetry.space_group_name_H-M   'P 1'
#
loop_
_entity.id
_entity.type
_entity.pdbx_description
1 polymer ?
#
loop_
_entity_poly.entity_id
_entity_poly.type
_entity_poly.pdbx_seq_one_letter_code
_entity_poly.pdbx_strand_id
1 'polypeptide(L)'
;MTTRIHFRLADDPNNEHALWSGAFTVPGNVSRAESRKLVAKHLQCSKLPPRTLVLTCHDLEKGKWTAEEIRAETTELAEAPTNKRKKAPKAFHDVGMSFDQAEDLLKKLGLK
;
A
#
# COMPACT_ATOMS: atom_id res chain seq x y z
N MET A 1 4.78 -0.19 -28.10
CA MET A 1 4.40 0.61 -26.91
C MET A 1 5.54 0.55 -25.91
N THR A 2 5.88 1.68 -25.28
CA THR A 2 6.92 1.77 -24.24
C THR A 2 6.26 2.11 -22.91
N THR A 3 6.72 1.48 -21.84
CA THR A 3 6.23 1.75 -20.47
C THR A 3 7.33 2.43 -19.68
N ARG A 4 7.02 3.59 -19.11
CA ARG A 4 7.90 4.25 -18.15
C ARG A 4 7.58 3.76 -16.74
N ILE A 5 8.61 3.34 -16.03
CA ILE A 5 8.55 2.83 -14.67
C ILE A 5 9.19 3.87 -13.76
N HIS A 6 8.45 4.28 -12.74
CA HIS A 6 8.91 5.15 -11.67
C HIS A 6 9.17 4.29 -10.43
N PHE A 7 10.28 4.58 -9.73
CA PHE A 7 10.61 3.88 -8.50
C PHE A 7 11.06 4.87 -7.42
N ARG A 8 10.74 4.53 -6.17
CA ARG A 8 11.13 5.26 -4.97
C ARG A 8 11.72 4.26 -3.98
N LEU A 9 12.98 4.46 -3.65
CA LEU A 9 13.69 3.66 -2.65
C LEU A 9 13.37 4.25 -1.27
N ALA A 10 13.21 3.40 -0.25
CA ALA A 10 12.96 3.89 1.11
C ALA A 10 14.19 4.61 1.68
N ASP A 11 15.37 4.14 1.31
CA ASP A 11 16.66 4.53 1.89
C ASP A 11 17.32 5.71 1.13
N ASP A 12 16.61 6.31 0.18
CA ASP A 12 17.14 7.40 -0.65
C ASP A 12 17.16 8.72 0.16
N PRO A 13 18.33 9.35 0.38
CA PRO A 13 18.43 10.61 1.10
C PRO A 13 17.69 11.76 0.39
N ASN A 14 17.40 11.63 -0.90
CA ASN A 14 16.70 12.65 -1.66
C ASN A 14 15.16 12.56 -1.54
N ASN A 15 14.65 11.63 -0.74
CA ASN A 15 13.22 11.41 -0.55
C ASN A 15 12.45 12.62 0.01
N GLU A 16 13.15 13.55 0.67
CA GLU A 16 12.57 14.79 1.20
C GLU A 16 12.30 15.82 0.10
N HIS A 17 13.17 15.89 -0.90
CA HIS A 17 13.09 16.88 -1.99
C HIS A 17 12.43 16.35 -3.25
N ALA A 18 12.57 15.04 -3.53
CA ALA A 18 12.04 14.39 -4.71
C ALA A 18 11.01 13.31 -4.36
N LEU A 19 9.95 13.21 -5.17
CA LEU A 19 8.95 12.14 -5.02
C LEU A 19 9.46 10.79 -5.54
N TRP A 20 10.34 10.80 -6.54
CA TRP A 20 10.87 9.59 -7.16
C TRP A 20 12.39 9.58 -7.03
N SER A 21 12.94 8.41 -6.67
CA SER A 21 14.38 8.16 -6.72
C SER A 21 14.87 8.07 -8.16
N GLY A 22 14.02 7.56 -9.06
CA GLY A 22 14.35 7.51 -10.47
C GLY A 22 13.21 6.99 -11.33
N ALA A 23 13.45 7.02 -12.64
CA ALA A 23 12.55 6.43 -13.62
C ALA A 23 13.34 5.94 -14.84
N PHE A 24 12.87 4.87 -15.45
CA PHE A 24 13.41 4.38 -16.72
C PHE A 24 12.31 3.83 -17.62
N THR A 25 12.60 3.74 -18.92
CA THR A 25 11.64 3.33 -19.94
C THR A 25 11.99 1.94 -20.45
N VAL A 26 10.98 1.08 -20.58
CA VAL A 26 11.12 -0.30 -21.01
C VAL A 26 10.24 -0.54 -22.23
N PRO A 27 10.70 -1.28 -23.25
CA PRO A 27 9.84 -1.70 -24.35
C PRO A 27 8.81 -2.74 -23.85
N GLY A 28 7.54 -2.53 -24.19
CA GLY A 28 6.43 -3.43 -23.85
C GLY A 28 5.67 -3.06 -22.57
N ASN A 29 4.57 -3.78 -22.34
CA ASN A 29 3.84 -3.74 -21.07
C ASN A 29 4.44 -4.76 -20.12
N VAL A 30 4.73 -4.31 -18.90
CA VAL A 30 5.35 -5.12 -17.86
C VAL A 30 4.46 -5.17 -16.65
N SER A 31 4.31 -6.37 -16.10
CA SER A 31 3.58 -6.58 -14.85
C SER A 31 4.33 -5.96 -13.67
N ARG A 32 3.63 -5.70 -12.56
CA ARG A 32 4.24 -5.14 -11.33
C ARG A 32 5.42 -5.99 -10.82
N ALA A 33 5.34 -7.31 -10.95
CA ALA A 33 6.39 -8.23 -10.54
C ALA A 33 7.64 -8.11 -11.43
N GLU A 34 7.44 -7.98 -12.74
CA GLU A 34 8.53 -7.76 -13.71
C GLU A 34 9.16 -6.39 -13.53
N SER A 35 8.35 -5.35 -13.31
CA SER A 35 8.84 -3.99 -13.02
C SER A 35 9.79 -3.97 -11.83
N ARG A 36 9.47 -4.69 -10.73
CA ARG A 36 10.40 -4.83 -9.59
C ARG A 36 11.71 -5.53 -9.97
N LYS A 37 11.65 -6.62 -10.76
CA LYS A 37 12.86 -7.32 -11.22
C LYS A 37 13.73 -6.43 -12.11
N LEU A 38 13.10 -5.64 -12.97
CA LEU A 38 13.78 -4.70 -13.86
C LEU A 38 14.43 -3.56 -13.08
N VAL A 39 13.75 -3.00 -12.08
CA VAL A 39 14.34 -1.98 -11.20
C VAL A 39 15.51 -2.56 -10.41
N ALA A 40 15.39 -3.79 -9.90
CA ALA A 40 16.50 -4.48 -9.22
C ALA A 40 17.73 -4.64 -10.13
N LYS A 41 17.49 -5.07 -11.38
CA LYS A 41 18.54 -5.22 -12.39
C LYS A 41 19.16 -3.87 -12.77
N HIS A 42 18.36 -2.81 -12.86
CA HIS A 42 18.82 -1.46 -13.18
C HIS A 42 19.71 -0.88 -12.07
N LEU A 43 19.35 -1.11 -10.81
CA LEU A 43 20.12 -0.70 -9.63
C LEU A 43 21.26 -1.67 -9.27
N GLN A 44 21.47 -2.71 -10.08
CA GLN A 44 22.47 -3.76 -9.86
C GLN A 44 22.40 -4.41 -8.46
N CYS A 45 21.19 -4.51 -7.91
CA CYS A 45 20.96 -5.13 -6.60
C CYS A 45 20.37 -6.53 -6.76
N SER A 46 20.80 -7.46 -5.90
CA SER A 46 20.27 -8.84 -5.87
C SER A 46 18.81 -8.87 -5.44
N LYS A 47 18.42 -7.96 -4.55
CA LYS A 47 17.06 -7.82 -4.02
C LYS A 47 16.76 -6.35 -3.73
N LEU A 48 15.60 -5.90 -4.18
CA LEU A 48 15.10 -4.58 -3.81
C LEU A 48 14.73 -4.52 -2.33
N PRO A 49 15.00 -3.39 -1.65
CA PRO A 49 14.48 -3.13 -0.31
C PRO A 49 12.97 -3.40 -0.25
N PRO A 50 12.48 -4.04 0.83
CA PRO A 50 11.08 -4.47 0.92
C PRO A 50 10.10 -3.29 0.77
N ARG A 51 10.48 -2.08 1.21
CA ARG A 51 9.69 -0.85 1.13
C ARG A 51 9.93 -0.01 -0.14
N THR A 52 10.48 -0.60 -1.20
CA THR A 52 10.60 0.09 -2.49
C THR A 52 9.23 0.16 -3.16
N LEU A 53 8.77 1.36 -3.49
CA LEU A 53 7.59 1.56 -4.34
C LEU A 53 8.03 1.55 -5.81
N VAL A 54 7.31 0.77 -6.62
CA VAL A 54 7.51 0.70 -8.07
C VAL A 54 6.15 0.83 -8.73
N LEU A 55 5.99 1.87 -9.56
CA LEU A 55 4.76 2.16 -10.29
C LEU A 55 5.05 2.36 -11.77
N THR A 56 4.10 1.97 -12.61
CA THR A 56 4.13 2.29 -14.04
C THR A 56 3.40 3.59 -14.33
N CYS A 57 3.67 4.27 -15.44
CA CYS A 57 2.90 5.46 -15.85
C CYS A 57 1.40 5.20 -15.89
N HIS A 58 0.99 4.03 -16.36
CA HIS A 58 -0.42 3.66 -16.40
C HIS A 58 -1.05 3.53 -14.99
N ASP A 59 -0.29 3.13 -13.96
CA ASP A 59 -0.78 3.12 -12.58
C ASP A 59 -0.94 4.53 -12.01
N LEU A 60 -0.07 5.46 -12.42
CA LEU A 60 -0.14 6.88 -12.03
C LEU A 60 -1.31 7.59 -12.73
N GLU A 61 -1.48 7.37 -14.03
CA GLU A 61 -2.55 7.97 -14.85
C GLU A 61 -3.95 7.50 -14.43
N LYS A 62 -4.06 6.29 -13.86
CA LYS A 62 -5.31 5.79 -13.27
C LYS A 62 -5.77 6.57 -12.04
N GLY A 63 -5.01 7.57 -11.57
CA GLY A 63 -5.45 8.55 -10.58
C GLY A 63 -5.61 8.00 -9.16
N LYS A 64 -5.01 6.84 -8.86
CA LYS A 64 -5.12 6.17 -7.56
C LYS A 64 -3.97 6.46 -6.59
N TRP A 65 -3.07 7.37 -6.96
CA TRP A 65 -1.86 7.64 -6.19
C TRP A 65 -1.69 9.15 -5.99
N THR A 66 -1.79 9.57 -4.75
CA THR A 66 -1.40 10.91 -4.30
C THR A 66 0.06 10.92 -3.87
N ALA A 67 0.69 12.10 -3.85
CA ALA A 67 2.07 12.25 -3.39
C ALA A 67 2.24 11.82 -1.92
N GLU A 68 1.22 12.00 -1.09
CA GLU A 68 1.20 11.59 0.31
C GLU A 68 1.19 10.06 0.46
N GLU A 69 0.37 9.37 -0.33
CA GLU A 69 0.31 7.89 -0.36
C GLU A 69 1.63 7.28 -0.85
N ILE A 70 2.25 7.90 -1.87
CA ILE A 70 3.56 7.47 -2.39
C ILE A 70 4.63 7.57 -1.30
N ARG A 71 4.63 8.66 -0.52
CA ARG A 71 5.57 8.85 0.59
C ARG A 71 5.30 7.86 1.71
N ALA A 72 4.05 7.72 2.14
CA ALA A 72 3.63 6.85 3.23
C ALA A 72 4.00 5.37 3.02
N GLU A 73 3.98 4.89 1.77
CA GLU A 73 4.38 3.51 1.44
C GLU A 73 5.89 3.27 1.65
N THR A 74 6.70 4.33 1.59
CA THR A 74 8.17 4.27 1.68
C THR A 74 8.73 4.68 3.05
N THR A 75 7.99 5.44 3.86
CA THR A 75 8.44 5.89 5.19
C THR A 75 8.50 4.73 6.20
N GLU A 76 9.51 4.75 7.09
CA GLU A 76 9.60 3.77 8.16
C GLU A 76 8.41 3.86 9.13
N LEU A 77 7.84 2.70 9.48
CA LEU A 77 6.62 2.54 10.30
C LEU A 77 6.69 3.12 11.73
N ALA A 78 7.79 3.76 12.12
CA ALA A 78 7.92 4.37 13.44
C ALA A 78 7.11 5.68 13.58
N GLU A 79 6.86 6.41 12.49
CA GLU A 79 6.25 7.75 12.56
C GLU A 79 5.03 7.97 11.64
N ALA A 80 4.65 7.01 10.82
CA ALA A 80 3.40 7.13 10.07
C ALA A 80 2.24 6.74 11.00
N PRO A 81 1.26 7.64 11.27
CA PRO A 81 0.02 7.21 11.89
C PRO A 81 -0.63 6.26 10.89
N THR A 82 -0.47 4.96 11.13
CA THR A 82 -1.20 3.93 10.41
C THR A 82 -2.69 4.14 10.67
N ASN A 83 -3.31 5.04 9.91
CA ASN A 83 -4.67 4.87 9.42
C ASN A 83 -4.65 3.70 8.42
N LYS A 84 -4.21 2.53 8.88
CA LYS A 84 -4.92 1.31 8.53
C LYS A 84 -6.36 1.69 8.84
N ARG A 85 -7.21 1.82 7.82
CA ARG A 85 -8.66 1.69 8.01
C ARG A 85 -8.84 0.33 8.67
N LYS A 86 -8.66 0.26 10.00
CA LYS A 86 -9.21 -0.77 10.85
C LYS A 86 -10.66 -0.72 10.43
N LYS A 87 -11.12 -1.73 9.70
CA LYS A 87 -12.54 -1.91 9.40
C LYS A 87 -13.23 -1.61 10.71
N ALA A 88 -13.99 -0.51 10.76
CA ALA A 88 -14.65 -0.12 11.98
C ALA A 88 -15.36 -1.37 12.50
N PRO A 89 -15.22 -1.73 13.79
CA PRO A 89 -15.99 -2.85 14.32
C PRO A 89 -17.44 -2.59 13.94
N LYS A 90 -18.05 -3.53 13.21
CA LYS A 90 -19.44 -3.41 12.76
C LYS A 90 -20.26 -2.98 13.97
N ALA A 91 -20.85 -1.80 13.89
CA ALA A 91 -21.73 -1.32 14.95
C ALA A 91 -22.88 -2.33 15.10
N PHE A 92 -23.40 -2.48 16.32
CA PHE A 92 -24.49 -3.39 16.67
C PHE A 92 -25.71 -3.29 15.75
N HIS A 93 -25.87 -2.19 15.03
CA HIS A 93 -26.94 -1.97 14.07
C HIS A 93 -26.86 -2.84 12.80
N ASP A 94 -25.70 -3.45 12.52
CA ASP A 94 -25.40 -4.22 11.30
C ASP A 94 -25.41 -5.74 11.53
N VAL A 95 -25.69 -6.16 12.76
CA VAL A 95 -26.03 -7.54 13.12
C VAL A 95 -27.54 -7.51 13.33
N GLY A 96 -28.32 -8.08 12.41
CA GLY A 96 -29.78 -8.15 12.48
C GLY A 96 -30.29 -9.06 13.60
N MET A 97 -29.83 -8.83 14.84
CA MET A 97 -30.33 -9.45 16.06
C MET A 97 -31.14 -8.42 16.84
N SER A 98 -32.38 -8.78 17.17
CA SER A 98 -33.18 -7.99 18.11
C SER A 98 -32.61 -8.10 19.53
N PHE A 99 -32.91 -7.11 20.37
CA PHE A 99 -32.46 -7.07 21.78
C PHE A 99 -32.84 -8.34 22.56
N ASP A 100 -34.00 -8.92 22.28
CA ASP A 100 -34.45 -10.17 22.90
C ASP A 100 -33.55 -11.37 22.57
N GLN A 101 -33.00 -11.42 21.34
CA GLN A 101 -32.08 -12.49 20.94
C GLN A 101 -30.73 -12.37 21.63
N ALA A 102 -30.29 -11.13 21.91
CA ALA A 102 -29.06 -10.88 22.66
C ALA A 102 -29.21 -11.24 24.14
N GLU A 103 -30.35 -10.95 24.77
CA GLU A 103 -30.61 -11.37 26.15
C GLU A 103 -30.68 -12.89 26.31
N ASP A 104 -31.29 -13.59 25.36
CA ASP A 104 -31.42 -15.04 25.40
C ASP A 104 -30.06 -15.75 25.21
N LEU A 105 -29.16 -15.15 24.41
CA LEU A 105 -27.77 -15.58 24.26
C LEU A 105 -26.95 -15.36 25.55
N LEU A 106 -27.13 -14.21 26.20
CA LEU A 106 -26.43 -13.90 27.46
C LEU A 106 -26.86 -14.84 28.59
N LYS A 107 -28.16 -15.19 28.67
CA LYS A 107 -28.66 -16.20 29.61
C LYS A 107 -28.10 -17.59 29.32
N LYS A 108 -28.04 -18.01 28.05
CA LYS A 108 -27.47 -19.32 27.67
C LYS A 108 -25.98 -19.45 27.94
N LEU A 109 -25.24 -18.33 27.89
CA LEU A 109 -23.81 -18.28 28.19
C LEU A 109 -23.52 -18.05 29.69
N GLY A 110 -24.54 -17.96 30.54
CA GLY A 110 -24.40 -17.82 32.00
C GLY A 110 -23.77 -16.49 32.44
N LEU A 111 -23.83 -15.47 31.58
CA LEU A 111 -23.22 -14.15 31.81
C LEU A 111 -24.23 -13.12 32.35
N LYS A 112 -25.45 -13.56 32.70
CA LYS A 112 -26.51 -12.73 33.28
C LYS A 112 -27.35 -13.53 34.27
#